data_AF-A0A949GAV6-F1
#
_entry.id   AF-A0A949GAV6-F1
#
_cell.length_a   1.000
_cell.length_b   1.000
_cell.length_c   1.000
_cell.angle_alpha   90.00
_cell.angle_beta   90.00
_cell.angle_gamma   90.00
#
_symmetry.space_group_name_H-M   'P 1'
#
loop_
_entity.id
_entity.type
_entity.pdbx_description
1 polymer ?
#
loop_
_entity_poly.entity_id
_entity_poly.type
_entity_poly.pdbx_seq_one_letter_code
_entity_poly.pdbx_strand_id
1 'polypeptide(L)'
;MPIAFRAASTPTNASTASATISLPTGTTTGDVTIIASASAQASNSVGGATATVPSGWTAIVNVPGYLVCYRAYQSGDPTTISITWSASAWVTTGAVTYAGCDTANPIDSAAWCLTADQGSATPPLRAPSLAPRYPGGQVVCAYGYGSNSSGITLTLPSGLTSESSSTAGPSLTIADVANGTASTPTGNKDASTLVTSGFLAFGCQALLKASGAAALTRNANFLETVGLFQSNGFTASSVSTFPLSALGVQVGDLVLLAISSAATTITPPTGWTTAQTSADGVLCYRVAQAGDTSTPTISFSSSAAACYEIVILRPSYALTSGSVAVDTSGQTTGASSTTVATPSIVPATTSDFLAVFAASKGGAATWSLSAGPTRDLASNSAASTQFAWEQPSANPSGSFTWTASASMSTLTAWSLLAKLPVVVPVVQPLQMIIT
;
A
#
# COMPACT_ATOMS: atom_id res chain seq x y z
N MET A 1 -16.08 15.04 -19.24
CA MET A 1 -17.10 15.57 -18.30
C MET A 1 -16.51 15.53 -16.91
N PRO A 2 -16.84 16.46 -15.99
CA PRO A 2 -16.37 16.37 -14.61
C PRO A 2 -16.98 15.15 -13.92
N ILE A 3 -16.20 14.49 -13.08
CA ILE A 3 -16.69 13.40 -12.22
C ILE A 3 -17.50 14.03 -11.09
N ALA A 4 -18.67 13.46 -10.81
CA ALA A 4 -19.54 13.95 -9.74
C ALA A 4 -20.01 12.78 -8.88
N PHE A 5 -19.90 12.92 -7.56
CA PHE A 5 -20.58 12.03 -6.62
C PHE A 5 -22.09 12.09 -6.84
N ARG A 6 -22.74 10.92 -6.89
CA ARG A 6 -24.21 10.84 -6.97
C ARG A 6 -24.83 10.52 -5.62
N ALA A 7 -24.42 9.39 -5.06
CA ALA A 7 -25.03 8.83 -3.87
C ALA A 7 -24.15 7.73 -3.29
N ALA A 8 -24.40 7.42 -2.02
CA ALA A 8 -23.80 6.33 -1.30
C ALA A 8 -24.87 5.44 -0.66
N SER A 9 -24.53 4.18 -0.44
CA SER A 9 -25.33 3.24 0.33
C SER A 9 -24.86 3.22 1.77
N THR A 10 -25.81 3.10 2.70
CA THR A 10 -25.50 2.84 4.10
C THR A 10 -24.89 1.45 4.22
N PRO A 11 -23.76 1.30 4.93
CA PRO A 11 -23.17 -0.02 5.05
C PRO A 11 -24.06 -0.99 5.83
N THR A 12 -24.11 -2.24 5.39
CA THR A 12 -24.80 -3.33 6.09
C THR A 12 -23.80 -4.10 6.95
N ASN A 13 -24.22 -4.51 8.16
CA ASN A 13 -23.41 -5.32 9.08
C ASN A 13 -24.13 -6.65 9.35
N ALA A 14 -23.53 -7.77 8.98
CA ALA A 14 -24.13 -9.09 9.21
C ALA A 14 -23.07 -10.16 9.47
N SER A 15 -23.37 -11.12 10.35
CA SER A 15 -22.54 -12.31 10.53
C SER A 15 -22.95 -13.37 9.50
N THR A 16 -22.25 -13.42 8.37
CA THR A 16 -22.66 -14.22 7.20
C THR A 16 -21.45 -14.54 6.32
N ALA A 17 -21.56 -15.63 5.53
CA ALA A 17 -20.64 -15.89 4.43
C ALA A 17 -21.09 -15.19 3.14
N SER A 18 -22.29 -14.61 3.08
CA SER A 18 -22.77 -13.85 1.93
C SER A 18 -23.44 -12.57 2.41
N ALA A 19 -22.80 -11.43 2.14
CA ALA A 19 -23.33 -10.11 2.44
C ALA A 19 -23.96 -9.50 1.20
N THR A 20 -25.07 -8.80 1.36
CA THR A 20 -25.71 -8.05 0.27
C THR A 20 -25.65 -6.56 0.52
N ILE A 21 -25.53 -5.80 -0.57
CA ILE A 21 -25.59 -4.35 -0.56
C ILE A 21 -26.48 -3.89 -1.72
N SER A 22 -27.44 -3.02 -1.44
CA SER A 22 -28.19 -2.32 -2.49
C SER A 22 -27.32 -1.20 -3.06
N LEU A 23 -27.36 -1.01 -4.37
CA LEU A 23 -26.71 0.13 -5.02
C LEU A 23 -27.32 1.45 -4.52
N PRO A 24 -26.55 2.55 -4.48
CA PRO A 24 -27.07 3.84 -4.06
C PRO A 24 -28.29 4.25 -4.88
N THR A 25 -29.32 4.80 -4.22
CA THR A 25 -30.52 5.30 -4.90
C THR A 25 -30.15 6.35 -5.95
N GLY A 26 -30.70 6.22 -7.16
CA GLY A 26 -30.38 7.11 -8.27
C GLY A 26 -29.16 6.67 -9.10
N THR A 27 -28.59 5.49 -8.85
CA THR A 27 -27.62 4.86 -9.77
C THR A 27 -28.30 4.58 -11.12
N THR A 28 -27.69 5.01 -12.22
CA THR A 28 -28.21 4.91 -13.59
C THR A 28 -27.16 4.40 -14.56
N THR A 29 -27.58 3.98 -15.76
CA THR A 29 -26.67 3.48 -16.79
C THR A 29 -25.60 4.51 -17.14
N GLY A 30 -24.33 4.07 -17.17
CA GLY A 30 -23.17 4.92 -17.42
C GLY A 30 -22.51 5.47 -16.16
N ASP A 31 -23.10 5.26 -14.98
CA ASP A 31 -22.44 5.58 -13.72
C ASP A 31 -21.40 4.52 -13.36
N VAL A 32 -20.40 4.89 -12.56
CA VAL A 32 -19.43 3.96 -11.98
C VAL A 32 -19.71 3.82 -10.50
N THR A 33 -20.01 2.60 -10.07
CA THR A 33 -20.14 2.28 -8.65
C THR A 33 -18.86 1.63 -8.14
N ILE A 34 -18.39 2.07 -6.97
CA ILE A 34 -17.37 1.39 -6.17
C ILE A 34 -18.05 0.75 -4.97
N ILE A 35 -17.73 -0.52 -4.72
CA ILE A 35 -18.11 -1.25 -3.52
C ILE A 35 -16.83 -1.51 -2.72
N ALA A 36 -16.88 -1.27 -1.42
CA ALA A 36 -15.88 -1.74 -0.48
C ALA A 36 -16.53 -2.65 0.56
N SER A 37 -15.83 -3.71 0.95
CA SER A 37 -16.31 -4.69 1.92
C SER A 37 -15.17 -5.12 2.83
N ALA A 38 -15.45 -5.21 4.13
CA ALA A 38 -14.51 -5.56 5.18
C ALA A 38 -15.07 -6.71 6.02
N SER A 39 -14.21 -7.63 6.44
CA SER A 39 -14.57 -8.79 7.27
C SER A 39 -13.81 -8.79 8.58
N ALA A 40 -14.48 -9.17 9.67
CA ALA A 40 -13.87 -9.33 10.99
C ALA A 40 -12.91 -10.52 11.09
N GLN A 41 -12.88 -11.40 10.08
CA GLN A 41 -11.85 -12.44 9.95
C GLN A 41 -10.55 -11.94 9.31
N ALA A 42 -10.39 -10.63 9.19
CA ALA A 42 -9.10 -10.02 8.94
C ALA A 42 -8.24 -10.09 10.24
N SER A 43 -7.90 -11.30 10.68
CA SER A 43 -7.05 -11.53 11.86
C SER A 43 -5.58 -11.30 11.51
N ASN A 44 -4.74 -11.16 12.54
CA ASN A 44 -3.29 -10.91 12.52
C ASN A 44 -2.41 -11.83 11.64
N SER A 45 -3.00 -12.80 10.95
CA SER A 45 -2.32 -13.65 9.99
C SER A 45 -2.87 -13.36 8.60
N VAL A 46 -1.99 -13.42 7.63
CA VAL A 46 -2.30 -13.35 6.19
C VAL A 46 -3.37 -14.38 5.74
N GLY A 47 -3.75 -15.32 6.61
CA GLY A 47 -4.93 -16.15 6.46
C GLY A 47 -6.19 -15.48 7.02
N GLY A 48 -7.14 -15.16 6.16
CA GLY A 48 -8.45 -14.64 6.51
C GLY A 48 -9.46 -14.99 5.42
N ALA A 49 -10.75 -14.71 5.66
CA ALA A 49 -11.77 -14.89 4.64
C ALA A 49 -11.47 -14.00 3.42
N THR A 50 -11.49 -14.58 2.23
CA THR A 50 -11.35 -13.86 0.96
C THR A 50 -12.72 -13.71 0.33
N ALA A 51 -12.95 -12.58 -0.34
CA ALA A 51 -14.19 -12.36 -1.04
C ALA A 51 -14.11 -12.91 -2.48
N THR A 52 -15.22 -13.45 -2.96
CA THR A 52 -15.44 -13.68 -4.39
C THR A 52 -15.96 -12.39 -5.00
N VAL A 53 -15.25 -11.90 -6.02
CA VAL A 53 -15.67 -10.71 -6.77
C VAL A 53 -17.03 -10.98 -7.43
N PRO A 54 -18.04 -10.10 -7.26
CA PRO A 54 -19.35 -10.32 -7.87
C PRO A 54 -19.27 -10.36 -9.41
N SER A 55 -20.17 -11.11 -10.05
CA SER A 55 -20.13 -11.31 -11.50
C SER A 55 -20.18 -9.99 -12.28
N GLY A 56 -19.23 -9.82 -13.20
CA GLY A 56 -19.02 -8.63 -14.02
C GLY A 56 -18.62 -7.36 -13.26
N TRP A 57 -18.21 -7.48 -12.00
CA TRP A 57 -17.45 -6.44 -11.30
C TRP A 57 -15.95 -6.69 -11.50
N THR A 58 -15.17 -5.62 -11.41
CA THR A 58 -13.71 -5.68 -11.49
C THR A 58 -13.12 -5.35 -10.13
N ALA A 59 -12.27 -6.21 -9.58
CA ALA A 59 -11.56 -5.92 -8.34
C ALA A 59 -10.52 -4.81 -8.56
N ILE A 60 -10.51 -3.85 -7.64
CA ILE A 60 -9.39 -2.93 -7.42
C ILE A 60 -8.40 -3.61 -6.47
N VAL A 61 -8.92 -4.19 -5.39
CA VAL A 61 -8.17 -4.98 -4.43
C VAL A 61 -9.05 -6.12 -3.92
N ASN A 62 -8.47 -7.32 -3.79
CA ASN A 62 -9.15 -8.46 -3.19
C ASN A 62 -8.13 -9.26 -2.37
N VAL A 63 -8.16 -9.03 -1.07
CA VAL A 63 -7.20 -9.57 -0.11
C VAL A 63 -7.96 -10.19 1.05
N PRO A 64 -7.32 -11.08 1.83
CA PRO A 64 -7.94 -11.58 3.05
C PRO A 64 -8.48 -10.44 3.91
N GLY A 65 -9.78 -10.49 4.21
CA GLY A 65 -10.47 -9.48 5.01
C GLY A 65 -11.04 -8.29 4.24
N TYR A 66 -10.61 -8.01 3.00
CA TYR A 66 -11.00 -6.78 2.29
C TYR A 66 -11.22 -6.98 0.79
N LEU A 67 -12.31 -6.38 0.29
CA LEU A 67 -12.60 -6.27 -1.14
C LEU A 67 -12.89 -4.80 -1.46
N VAL A 68 -12.27 -4.26 -2.50
CA VAL A 68 -12.74 -3.06 -3.18
C VAL A 68 -12.88 -3.41 -4.65
N CYS A 69 -14.06 -3.20 -5.22
CA CYS A 69 -14.33 -3.48 -6.62
C CYS A 69 -15.19 -2.38 -7.23
N TYR A 70 -15.21 -2.31 -8.55
CA TYR A 70 -16.02 -1.36 -9.28
C TYR A 70 -16.80 -2.02 -10.41
N ARG A 71 -17.83 -1.31 -10.87
CA ARG A 71 -18.54 -1.62 -12.11
C ARG A 71 -19.06 -0.34 -12.75
N ALA A 72 -18.93 -0.23 -14.07
CA ALA A 72 -19.70 0.73 -14.86
C ALA A 72 -21.11 0.14 -15.05
N TYR A 73 -22.11 0.78 -14.46
CA TYR A 73 -23.48 0.29 -14.42
C TYR A 73 -24.12 0.29 -15.80
N GLN A 74 -24.73 -0.83 -16.16
CA GLN A 74 -25.39 -1.07 -17.45
C GLN A 74 -26.88 -1.32 -17.25
N SER A 75 -27.66 -1.15 -18.32
CA SER A 75 -29.07 -1.53 -18.28
C SER A 75 -29.21 -3.03 -18.03
N GLY A 76 -30.02 -3.41 -17.04
CA GLY A 76 -30.22 -4.80 -16.64
C GLY A 76 -29.27 -5.29 -15.53
N ASP A 77 -28.32 -4.47 -15.09
CA ASP A 77 -27.53 -4.79 -13.90
C ASP A 77 -28.43 -4.88 -12.66
N PRO A 78 -28.15 -5.82 -11.74
CA PRO A 78 -28.92 -5.95 -10.51
C PRO A 78 -28.66 -4.75 -9.60
N THR A 79 -29.72 -4.27 -8.94
CA THR A 79 -29.64 -3.18 -7.94
C THR A 79 -29.24 -3.67 -6.55
N THR A 80 -29.13 -4.99 -6.36
CA THR A 80 -28.63 -5.61 -5.13
C THR A 80 -27.50 -6.56 -5.49
N ILE A 81 -26.34 -6.34 -4.88
CA ILE A 81 -25.11 -7.06 -5.15
C ILE A 81 -24.81 -7.98 -3.98
N SER A 82 -24.52 -9.24 -4.26
CA SER A 82 -24.08 -10.23 -3.27
C SER A 82 -22.57 -10.40 -3.32
N ILE A 83 -21.92 -10.29 -2.17
CA ILE A 83 -20.50 -10.56 -1.96
C ILE A 83 -20.40 -11.82 -1.11
N THR A 84 -19.78 -12.86 -1.65
CA THR A 84 -19.58 -14.13 -0.96
C THR A 84 -18.16 -14.18 -0.41
N TRP A 85 -18.01 -14.57 0.85
CA TRP A 85 -16.76 -14.76 1.55
C TRP A 85 -16.46 -16.25 1.72
N SER A 86 -15.19 -16.63 1.69
CA SER A 86 -14.76 -18.02 1.83
C SER A 86 -15.06 -18.64 3.20
N ALA A 87 -15.39 -17.82 4.19
CA ALA A 87 -15.84 -18.23 5.51
C ALA A 87 -16.85 -17.23 6.09
N SER A 88 -17.71 -17.71 7.00
CA SER A 88 -18.67 -16.85 7.70
C SER A 88 -17.97 -15.97 8.72
N ALA A 89 -18.24 -14.66 8.67
CA ALA A 89 -17.66 -13.68 9.56
C ALA A 89 -18.63 -12.50 9.73
N TRP A 90 -18.34 -11.61 10.66
CA TRP A 90 -18.97 -10.30 10.64
C TRP A 90 -18.44 -9.53 9.43
N VAL A 91 -19.33 -9.04 8.57
CA VAL A 91 -18.97 -8.35 7.33
C VAL A 91 -19.68 -7.01 7.28
N THR A 92 -18.96 -5.99 6.80
CA THR A 92 -19.46 -4.66 6.52
C THR A 92 -19.27 -4.34 5.05
N THR A 93 -20.30 -3.87 4.36
CA THR A 93 -20.21 -3.53 2.94
C THR A 93 -20.81 -2.17 2.66
N GLY A 94 -20.08 -1.27 2.01
CA GLY A 94 -20.55 0.05 1.57
C GLY A 94 -20.40 0.21 0.06
N ALA A 95 -21.16 1.14 -0.52
CA ALA A 95 -21.11 1.45 -1.94
C ALA A 95 -21.22 2.96 -2.18
N VAL A 96 -20.55 3.45 -3.21
CA VAL A 96 -20.60 4.85 -3.68
C VAL A 96 -20.70 4.88 -5.21
N THR A 97 -21.48 5.80 -5.75
CA THR A 97 -21.72 5.91 -7.20
C THR A 97 -21.30 7.28 -7.72
N TYR A 98 -20.64 7.30 -8.87
CA TYR A 98 -20.15 8.50 -9.55
C TYR A 98 -20.67 8.59 -10.98
N ALA A 99 -21.00 9.81 -11.40
CA ALA A 99 -21.28 10.17 -12.78
C ALA A 99 -20.01 10.67 -13.49
N GLY A 100 -20.03 10.69 -14.82
CA GLY A 100 -19.02 11.39 -15.62
C GLY A 100 -17.69 10.64 -15.79
N CYS A 101 -17.58 9.42 -15.26
CA CYS A 101 -16.41 8.55 -15.41
C CYS A 101 -16.30 7.93 -16.81
N ASP A 102 -15.09 7.52 -17.19
CA ASP A 102 -14.84 6.66 -18.34
C ASP A 102 -15.40 5.26 -18.06
N THR A 103 -16.50 4.88 -18.72
CA THR A 103 -17.17 3.61 -18.45
C THR A 103 -16.46 2.39 -19.03
N ALA A 104 -15.51 2.58 -19.94
CA ALA A 104 -14.70 1.48 -20.46
C ALA A 104 -13.51 1.17 -19.54
N ASN A 105 -12.87 2.21 -19.00
CA ASN A 105 -11.71 2.08 -18.10
C ASN A 105 -11.79 3.11 -16.96
N PRO A 106 -12.68 2.90 -15.97
CA PRO A 106 -13.01 3.93 -14.99
C PRO A 106 -11.94 4.14 -13.93
N ILE A 107 -11.04 3.18 -13.71
CA ILE A 107 -9.93 3.29 -12.76
C ILE A 107 -8.66 3.63 -13.54
N ASP A 108 -8.08 4.78 -13.24
CA ASP A 108 -6.80 5.21 -13.80
C ASP A 108 -5.62 4.47 -13.14
N SER A 109 -5.62 4.48 -11.81
CA SER A 109 -4.62 3.84 -10.96
C SER A 109 -5.21 3.52 -9.60
N ALA A 110 -4.59 2.57 -8.88
CA ALA A 110 -4.94 2.25 -7.51
C ALA A 110 -3.74 1.69 -6.76
N ALA A 111 -3.75 1.89 -5.44
CA ALA A 111 -2.72 1.42 -4.53
C ALA A 111 -3.33 1.20 -3.14
N TRP A 112 -2.78 0.25 -2.39
CA TRP A 112 -3.29 -0.08 -1.07
C TRP A 112 -2.21 -0.45 -0.08
N CYS A 113 -2.53 -0.32 1.20
CA CYS A 113 -1.74 -0.73 2.33
C CYS A 113 -2.53 -1.70 3.20
N LEU A 114 -1.85 -2.75 3.66
CA LEU A 114 -2.31 -3.67 4.68
C LEU A 114 -1.39 -3.56 5.89
N THR A 115 -1.95 -3.41 7.08
CA THR A 115 -1.17 -3.39 8.32
C THR A 115 -1.74 -4.43 9.28
N ALA A 116 -0.91 -5.38 9.69
CA ALA A 116 -1.20 -6.35 10.73
C ALA A 116 -0.47 -5.92 12.00
N ASP A 117 -1.19 -5.54 13.06
CA ASP A 117 -0.54 -5.14 14.32
C ASP A 117 -0.92 -6.07 15.48
N GLN A 118 0.08 -6.63 16.16
CA GLN A 118 -0.06 -7.41 17.40
C GLN A 118 0.31 -6.61 18.68
N GLY A 119 0.42 -5.28 18.61
CA GLY A 119 0.81 -4.41 19.72
C GLY A 119 -0.11 -3.20 19.95
N SER A 120 0.21 -2.39 20.97
CA SER A 120 -0.57 -1.20 21.39
C SER A 120 -0.32 0.06 20.56
N ALA A 121 0.43 -0.04 19.46
CA ALA A 121 0.67 1.09 18.59
C ALA A 121 -0.46 1.21 17.58
N THR A 122 -0.78 2.45 17.21
CA THR A 122 -1.91 2.77 16.36
C THR A 122 -1.38 3.24 15.00
N PRO A 123 -1.06 2.33 14.07
CA PRO A 123 -0.63 2.75 12.74
C PRO A 123 -1.80 3.48 12.05
N PRO A 124 -1.53 4.54 11.27
CA PRO A 124 -2.56 5.15 10.44
C PRO A 124 -3.09 4.12 9.43
N LEU A 125 -4.38 4.20 9.12
CA LEU A 125 -4.94 3.48 7.97
C LEU A 125 -4.50 4.24 6.72
N ARG A 126 -3.41 3.77 6.11
CA ARG A 126 -2.77 4.42 4.98
C ARG A 126 -3.40 4.05 3.66
N ALA A 127 -3.81 5.06 2.90
CA ALA A 127 -4.07 4.91 1.48
C ALA A 127 -2.87 5.53 0.71
N PRO A 128 -2.06 4.75 -0.04
CA PRO A 128 -0.83 5.25 -0.67
C PRO A 128 -1.07 6.25 -1.81
N SER A 129 -0.14 7.19 -2.01
CA SER A 129 -0.18 8.18 -3.08
C SER A 129 -0.25 7.55 -4.47
N LEU A 130 -1.03 8.15 -5.36
CA LEU A 130 -1.14 7.78 -6.77
C LEU A 130 -0.57 8.88 -7.66
N ALA A 131 -0.12 8.51 -8.85
CA ALA A 131 0.29 9.46 -9.89
C ALA A 131 -0.78 9.50 -11.01
N PRO A 132 -1.52 10.60 -11.18
CA PRO A 132 -2.54 10.71 -12.22
C PRO A 132 -1.98 10.53 -13.63
N ARG A 133 -2.69 9.75 -14.46
CA ARG A 133 -2.39 9.56 -15.89
C ARG A 133 -3.37 10.34 -16.77
N TYR A 134 -4.49 10.76 -16.20
CA TYR A 134 -5.50 11.59 -16.85
C TYR A 134 -5.87 12.77 -15.95
N PRO A 135 -6.18 13.96 -16.53
CA PRO A 135 -6.64 15.10 -15.75
C PRO A 135 -8.08 14.90 -15.25
N GLY A 136 -8.47 15.67 -14.23
CA GLY A 136 -9.87 15.75 -13.78
C GLY A 136 -10.37 14.50 -13.08
N GLY A 137 -9.48 13.70 -12.50
CA GLY A 137 -9.87 12.50 -11.76
C GLY A 137 -10.51 12.81 -10.41
N GLN A 138 -11.12 11.80 -9.80
CA GLN A 138 -11.61 11.81 -8.41
C GLN A 138 -10.79 10.79 -7.62
N VAL A 139 -10.16 11.20 -6.53
CA VAL A 139 -9.52 10.26 -5.61
C VAL A 139 -10.60 9.67 -4.72
N VAL A 140 -10.75 8.36 -4.75
CA VAL A 140 -11.61 7.60 -3.86
C VAL A 140 -10.73 6.79 -2.92
N CYS A 141 -10.92 6.99 -1.63
CA CYS A 141 -10.25 6.25 -0.58
C CYS A 141 -11.21 5.24 0.06
N ALA A 142 -10.74 4.02 0.30
CA ALA A 142 -11.43 3.03 1.11
C ALA A 142 -10.55 2.65 2.30
N TYR A 143 -11.07 2.79 3.51
CA TYR A 143 -10.41 2.43 4.76
C TYR A 143 -11.19 1.33 5.46
N GLY A 144 -10.48 0.37 6.03
CA GLY A 144 -11.08 -0.80 6.66
C GLY A 144 -10.37 -1.21 7.94
N TYR A 145 -11.13 -1.73 8.90
CA TYR A 145 -10.60 -2.31 10.13
C TYR A 145 -11.38 -3.55 10.56
N GLY A 146 -10.68 -4.66 10.76
CA GLY A 146 -11.25 -6.00 10.93
C GLY A 146 -11.79 -6.33 12.34
N SER A 147 -12.16 -5.36 13.17
CA SER A 147 -12.61 -5.66 14.55
C SER A 147 -13.87 -6.54 14.59
N ASN A 148 -13.92 -7.45 15.56
CA ASN A 148 -15.05 -8.34 15.79
C ASN A 148 -16.05 -7.84 16.84
N SER A 149 -15.83 -6.69 17.47
CA SER A 149 -16.60 -6.28 18.65
C SER A 149 -16.66 -4.77 18.88
N SER A 150 -15.69 -4.01 18.38
CA SER A 150 -15.63 -2.56 18.56
C SER A 150 -15.43 -1.90 17.21
N GLY A 151 -16.46 -1.23 16.69
CA GLY A 151 -16.20 -0.37 15.56
C GLY A 151 -15.35 0.83 15.99
N ILE A 152 -14.65 1.40 15.03
CA ILE A 152 -13.74 2.52 15.22
C ILE A 152 -14.29 3.74 14.48
N THR A 153 -14.01 4.92 15.03
CA THR A 153 -14.25 6.18 14.31
C THR A 153 -12.96 6.59 13.63
N LEU A 154 -13.00 6.73 12.30
CA LEU A 154 -11.87 7.21 11.53
C LEU A 154 -11.89 8.73 11.45
N THR A 155 -10.77 9.36 11.77
CA THR A 155 -10.53 10.77 11.46
C THR A 155 -9.85 10.83 10.09
N LEU A 156 -10.58 11.33 9.10
CA LEU A 156 -10.10 11.42 7.72
C LEU A 156 -9.09 12.58 7.54
N PRO A 157 -8.12 12.44 6.61
CA PRO A 157 -7.30 13.55 6.17
C PRO A 157 -8.12 14.76 5.71
N SER A 158 -7.56 15.96 5.90
CA SER A 158 -8.18 17.20 5.42
C SER A 158 -8.48 17.14 3.92
N GLY A 159 -9.68 17.60 3.54
CA GLY A 159 -10.13 17.66 2.16
C GLY A 159 -10.83 16.41 1.64
N LEU A 160 -10.79 15.29 2.38
CA LEU A 160 -11.63 14.14 2.08
C LEU A 160 -13.04 14.32 2.66
N THR A 161 -14.05 13.96 1.88
CA THR A 161 -15.45 13.87 2.32
C THR A 161 -15.80 12.40 2.54
N SER A 162 -16.35 12.05 3.70
CA SER A 162 -16.85 10.71 3.96
C SER A 162 -18.20 10.51 3.27
N GLU A 163 -18.28 9.54 2.36
CA GLU A 163 -19.51 9.24 1.61
C GLU A 163 -20.26 8.02 2.16
N SER A 164 -19.54 7.02 2.66
CA SER A 164 -20.13 5.84 3.27
C SER A 164 -19.28 5.41 4.46
N SER A 165 -19.88 5.25 5.65
CA SER A 165 -19.15 4.89 6.88
C SER A 165 -19.95 3.94 7.77
N SER A 166 -19.27 2.97 8.36
CA SER A 166 -19.78 2.10 9.43
C SER A 166 -18.82 2.09 10.60
N THR A 167 -19.39 2.22 11.79
CA THR A 167 -18.67 2.21 13.08
C THR A 167 -19.14 1.07 13.98
N ALA A 168 -19.76 0.01 13.45
CA ALA A 168 -20.21 -1.15 14.21
C ALA A 168 -19.61 -2.44 13.62
N GLY A 169 -19.01 -3.28 14.47
CA GLY A 169 -18.28 -4.48 14.03
C GLY A 169 -17.01 -4.10 13.25
N PRO A 170 -16.68 -4.78 12.14
CA PRO A 170 -15.63 -4.31 11.26
C PRO A 170 -16.00 -2.92 10.76
N SER A 171 -15.03 -2.02 10.71
CA SER A 171 -15.28 -0.64 10.31
C SER A 171 -14.87 -0.46 8.87
N LEU A 172 -15.65 0.33 8.15
CA LEU A 172 -15.41 0.65 6.76
C LEU A 172 -15.72 2.13 6.56
N THR A 173 -14.88 2.81 5.81
CA THR A 173 -15.18 4.17 5.33
C THR A 173 -14.75 4.31 3.88
N ILE A 174 -15.66 4.77 3.04
CA ILE A 174 -15.37 5.24 1.68
C ILE A 174 -15.46 6.75 1.71
N ALA A 175 -14.39 7.40 1.27
CA ALA A 175 -14.27 8.85 1.24
C ALA A 175 -13.70 9.29 -0.11
N ASP A 176 -13.93 10.53 -0.51
CA ASP A 176 -13.38 11.03 -1.76
C ASP A 176 -12.96 12.50 -1.72
N VAL A 177 -12.18 12.89 -2.72
CA VAL A 177 -11.82 14.28 -2.99
C VAL A 177 -11.57 14.47 -4.48
N ALA A 178 -11.97 15.63 -5.00
CA ALA A 178 -11.66 16.00 -6.37
C ALA A 178 -10.14 16.09 -6.55
N ASN A 179 -9.61 15.41 -7.56
CA ASN A 179 -8.19 15.46 -7.89
C ASN A 179 -7.87 16.56 -8.90
N GLY A 180 -8.42 17.76 -8.68
CA GLY A 180 -8.19 18.97 -9.47
C GLY A 180 -7.96 18.76 -10.98
N THR A 181 -7.11 19.60 -11.57
CA THR A 181 -6.64 19.50 -12.96
C THR A 181 -5.19 19.01 -13.05
N ALA A 182 -4.60 18.61 -11.93
CA ALA A 182 -3.15 18.56 -11.79
C ALA A 182 -2.57 17.18 -12.13
N SER A 183 -1.41 17.19 -12.78
CA SER A 183 -0.52 16.05 -13.01
C SER A 183 0.27 15.64 -11.76
N THR A 184 -0.04 16.24 -10.60
CA THR A 184 0.69 16.02 -9.35
C THR A 184 0.21 14.75 -8.67
N PRO A 185 1.11 14.01 -7.99
CA PRO A 185 0.71 12.90 -7.14
C PRO A 185 -0.33 13.31 -6.09
N THR A 186 -1.23 12.38 -5.75
CA THR A 186 -2.37 12.64 -4.84
C THR A 186 -1.94 12.83 -3.38
N GLY A 187 -0.71 12.43 -3.06
CA GLY A 187 -0.18 12.34 -1.70
C GLY A 187 -0.77 11.14 -0.95
N ASN A 188 -0.09 10.70 0.11
CA ASN A 188 -0.65 9.71 1.02
C ASN A 188 -1.89 10.29 1.73
N LYS A 189 -2.91 9.46 1.92
CA LYS A 189 -4.13 9.81 2.65
C LYS A 189 -4.22 8.90 3.86
N ASP A 190 -3.78 9.41 5.00
CA ASP A 190 -3.69 8.66 6.25
C ASP A 190 -4.88 8.96 7.16
N ALA A 191 -5.81 8.01 7.26
CA ALA A 191 -6.85 8.08 8.28
C ALA A 191 -6.26 7.72 9.64
N SER A 192 -6.52 8.55 10.64
CA SER A 192 -6.11 8.30 12.02
C SER A 192 -7.27 7.76 12.85
N THR A 193 -6.96 6.95 13.85
CA THR A 193 -7.92 6.31 14.75
C THR A 193 -7.19 5.82 15.99
N LEU A 194 -7.93 5.40 17.02
CA LEU A 194 -7.47 4.57 18.12
C LEU A 194 -7.86 3.12 17.85
N VAL A 195 -7.01 2.36 17.16
CA VAL A 195 -7.17 0.89 17.05
C VAL A 195 -6.67 0.20 18.33
N THR A 196 -7.48 -0.72 18.84
CA THR A 196 -7.10 -1.70 19.86
C THR A 196 -6.44 -2.91 19.18
N SER A 197 -5.28 -3.34 19.66
CA SER A 197 -4.40 -4.37 19.06
C SER A 197 -5.11 -5.63 18.51
N GLY A 198 -4.59 -6.21 17.43
CA GLY A 198 -4.86 -7.61 17.03
C GLY A 198 -5.62 -7.84 15.71
N PHE A 199 -5.99 -6.77 15.00
CA PHE A 199 -6.75 -6.88 13.74
C PHE A 199 -6.01 -6.25 12.57
N LEU A 200 -6.30 -6.73 11.36
CA LEU A 200 -5.79 -6.12 10.13
C LEU A 200 -6.46 -4.76 9.90
N ALA A 201 -5.65 -3.76 9.57
CA ALA A 201 -6.06 -2.45 9.09
C ALA A 201 -5.76 -2.32 7.59
N PHE A 202 -6.62 -1.62 6.88
CA PHE A 202 -6.56 -1.47 5.42
C PHE A 202 -6.79 -0.01 5.01
N GLY A 203 -6.04 0.43 4.01
CA GLY A 203 -6.34 1.67 3.30
C GLY A 203 -6.01 1.52 1.81
N CYS A 204 -6.81 2.12 0.95
CA CYS A 204 -6.66 2.06 -0.50
C CYS A 204 -7.02 3.41 -1.10
N GLN A 205 -6.24 3.87 -2.08
CA GLN A 205 -6.65 4.92 -3.01
C GLN A 205 -6.94 4.29 -4.36
N ALA A 206 -8.00 4.77 -5.01
CA ALA A 206 -8.27 4.56 -6.42
C ALA A 206 -8.54 5.92 -7.07
N LEU A 207 -7.93 6.17 -8.23
CA LEU A 207 -8.17 7.38 -9.00
C LEU A 207 -9.19 7.07 -10.11
N LEU A 208 -10.35 7.72 -10.06
CA LEU A 208 -11.35 7.61 -11.12
C LEU A 208 -10.93 8.43 -12.34
N LYS A 209 -11.12 7.85 -13.52
CA LYS A 209 -10.85 8.49 -14.82
C LYS A 209 -12.09 9.20 -15.34
N ALA A 210 -11.96 10.46 -15.71
CA ALA A 210 -13.05 11.22 -16.31
C ALA A 210 -13.33 10.79 -17.77
N SER A 211 -14.60 10.80 -18.16
CA SER A 211 -15.02 10.47 -19.53
C SER A 211 -14.45 11.47 -20.54
N GLY A 212 -13.81 10.93 -21.58
CA GLY A 212 -13.16 11.69 -22.65
C GLY A 212 -11.83 12.34 -22.25
N ALA A 213 -11.28 12.03 -21.06
CA ALA A 213 -10.00 12.57 -20.65
C ALA A 213 -8.86 12.03 -21.52
N ALA A 214 -8.05 12.96 -22.05
CA ALA A 214 -6.83 12.63 -22.77
C ALA A 214 -5.71 12.27 -21.80
N ALA A 215 -4.84 11.33 -22.20
CA ALA A 215 -3.69 10.95 -21.39
C ALA A 215 -2.76 12.15 -21.19
N LEU A 216 -2.27 12.33 -19.97
CA LEU A 216 -1.24 13.29 -19.65
C LEU A 216 0.10 12.82 -20.24
N THR A 217 0.88 13.75 -20.77
CA THR A 217 2.29 13.50 -21.05
C THR A 217 3.03 13.36 -19.72
N ARG A 218 3.36 12.13 -19.33
CA ARG A 218 4.16 11.86 -18.14
C ARG A 218 5.64 11.90 -18.48
N ASN A 219 6.46 12.21 -17.46
CA ASN A 219 7.87 11.85 -17.53
C ASN A 219 7.95 10.34 -17.78
N ALA A 220 8.73 9.91 -18.77
CA ALA A 220 8.90 8.50 -19.10
C ALA A 220 9.41 7.67 -17.91
N ASN A 221 9.96 8.33 -16.89
CA ASN A 221 10.56 7.69 -15.73
C ASN A 221 9.82 8.10 -14.45
N PHE A 222 8.79 7.35 -14.09
CA PHE A 222 8.18 7.43 -12.77
C PHE A 222 8.01 6.03 -12.19
N LEU A 223 8.10 5.93 -10.87
CA LEU A 223 7.62 4.82 -10.06
C LEU A 223 6.32 5.21 -9.36
N GLU A 224 5.46 4.23 -9.13
CA GLU A 224 4.25 4.31 -8.32
C GLU A 224 4.38 3.28 -7.18
N THR A 225 4.11 3.67 -5.93
CA THR A 225 3.89 2.71 -4.84
C THR A 225 2.52 2.10 -5.03
N VAL A 226 2.45 0.81 -5.42
CA VAL A 226 1.19 0.14 -5.76
C VAL A 226 0.68 -0.76 -4.64
N GLY A 227 1.55 -1.17 -3.73
CA GLY A 227 1.19 -2.07 -2.64
C GLY A 227 2.14 -1.92 -1.47
N LEU A 228 1.57 -1.88 -0.27
CA LEU A 228 2.29 -1.85 0.99
C LEU A 228 1.76 -2.93 1.92
N PHE A 229 2.66 -3.61 2.63
CA PHE A 229 2.30 -4.49 3.73
C PHE A 229 3.21 -4.25 4.91
N GLN A 230 2.65 -4.13 6.10
CA GLN A 230 3.38 -4.07 7.35
C GLN A 230 2.84 -5.11 8.32
N SER A 231 3.74 -5.83 8.99
CA SER A 231 3.41 -6.68 10.13
C SER A 231 4.22 -6.25 11.34
N ASN A 232 3.53 -5.93 12.44
CA ASN A 232 4.10 -5.40 13.66
C ASN A 232 4.04 -6.40 14.83
N GLY A 233 5.20 -6.65 15.45
CA GLY A 233 5.30 -7.31 16.76
C GLY A 233 4.79 -8.75 16.79
N PHE A 234 4.69 -9.43 15.64
CA PHE A 234 4.21 -10.80 15.61
C PHE A 234 5.28 -11.76 16.10
N THR A 235 4.86 -12.83 16.78
CA THR A 235 5.77 -13.94 17.08
C THR A 235 5.96 -14.75 15.80
N ALA A 236 7.08 -14.54 15.12
CA ALA A 236 7.45 -15.32 13.96
C ALA A 236 7.77 -16.74 14.42
N SER A 237 7.14 -17.74 13.78
CA SER A 237 7.69 -19.10 13.85
C SER A 237 9.05 -19.12 13.14
N SER A 238 9.79 -20.24 13.21
CA SER A 238 11.04 -20.37 12.47
C SER A 238 10.88 -20.16 10.95
N VAL A 239 9.66 -20.16 10.43
CA VAL A 239 9.34 -19.81 9.04
C VAL A 239 8.11 -18.89 9.01
N SER A 240 8.19 -17.77 8.30
CA SER A 240 7.05 -16.87 8.04
C SER A 240 6.83 -16.67 6.56
N THR A 241 5.57 -16.60 6.13
CA THR A 241 5.17 -16.31 4.76
C THR A 241 4.52 -14.93 4.68
N PHE A 242 4.55 -14.33 3.49
CA PHE A 242 3.84 -13.08 3.21
C PHE A 242 3.16 -13.12 1.84
N PRO A 243 2.02 -12.43 1.65
CA PRO A 243 1.15 -12.64 0.51
C PRO A 243 1.44 -11.66 -0.62
N LEU A 244 2.48 -11.92 -1.41
CA LEU A 244 2.75 -11.07 -2.57
C LEU A 244 1.56 -11.01 -3.55
N SER A 245 0.79 -12.09 -3.68
CA SER A 245 -0.44 -12.08 -4.48
C SER A 245 -1.48 -11.09 -3.97
N ALA A 246 -1.58 -10.89 -2.65
CA ALA A 246 -2.51 -9.92 -2.06
C ALA A 246 -2.07 -8.47 -2.31
N LEU A 247 -0.79 -8.24 -2.59
CA LEU A 247 -0.26 -6.91 -2.91
C LEU A 247 -0.28 -6.59 -4.41
N GLY A 248 -0.87 -7.47 -5.23
CA GLY A 248 -1.06 -7.20 -6.65
C GLY A 248 0.24 -7.06 -7.43
N VAL A 249 1.29 -7.77 -6.99
CA VAL A 249 2.60 -7.80 -7.65
C VAL A 249 2.46 -8.30 -9.08
N GLN A 250 3.09 -7.58 -10.01
CA GLN A 250 3.17 -7.90 -11.43
C GLN A 250 4.63 -8.14 -11.84
N VAL A 251 4.82 -8.87 -12.94
CA VAL A 251 6.14 -9.05 -13.54
C VAL A 251 6.74 -7.69 -13.88
N GLY A 252 7.98 -7.45 -13.43
CA GLY A 252 8.67 -6.18 -13.59
C GLY A 252 8.53 -5.20 -12.42
N ASP A 253 7.65 -5.47 -11.45
CA ASP A 253 7.59 -4.68 -10.21
C ASP A 253 8.86 -4.89 -9.38
N LEU A 254 9.35 -3.82 -8.74
CA LEU A 254 10.38 -3.91 -7.71
C LEU A 254 9.71 -4.15 -6.35
N VAL A 255 10.02 -5.28 -5.75
CA VAL A 255 9.57 -5.67 -4.42
C VAL A 255 10.71 -5.44 -3.43
N LEU A 256 10.49 -4.57 -2.45
CA LEU A 256 11.40 -4.34 -1.33
C LEU A 256 10.85 -5.05 -0.09
N LEU A 257 11.73 -5.65 0.69
CA LEU A 257 11.41 -6.31 1.95
C LEU A 257 12.43 -5.93 3.01
N ALA A 258 11.96 -5.20 4.03
CA ALA A 258 12.72 -4.88 5.23
C ALA A 258 12.19 -5.71 6.39
N ILE A 259 13.09 -6.30 7.17
CA ILE A 259 12.75 -7.17 8.29
C ILE A 259 13.58 -6.73 9.49
N SER A 260 12.95 -6.64 10.67
CA SER A 260 13.64 -6.61 11.95
C SER A 260 13.17 -7.77 12.81
N SER A 261 14.07 -8.40 13.58
CA SER A 261 13.70 -9.50 14.46
C SER A 261 14.61 -9.61 15.67
N ALA A 262 14.05 -10.13 16.77
CA ALA A 262 14.82 -10.54 17.92
C ALA A 262 15.62 -11.84 17.66
N ALA A 263 15.37 -12.58 16.58
CA ALA A 263 16.14 -13.75 16.18
C ALA A 263 17.63 -13.41 15.96
N THR A 264 18.50 -14.43 16.02
CA THR A 264 19.94 -14.24 15.77
C THR A 264 20.29 -14.22 14.30
N THR A 265 19.50 -14.93 13.48
CA THR A 265 19.73 -15.07 12.04
C THR A 265 18.39 -14.97 11.31
N ILE A 266 18.37 -14.19 10.25
CA ILE A 266 17.24 -14.03 9.34
C ILE A 266 17.74 -14.47 7.95
N THR A 267 17.06 -15.46 7.36
CA THR A 267 17.34 -15.95 6.02
C THR A 267 16.29 -15.39 5.06
N PRO A 268 16.69 -14.56 4.08
CA PRO A 268 15.78 -14.03 3.07
C PRO A 268 15.14 -15.16 2.23
N PRO A 269 14.02 -14.87 1.53
CA PRO A 269 13.42 -15.85 0.64
C PRO A 269 14.32 -16.23 -0.54
N THR A 270 14.23 -17.49 -0.97
CA THR A 270 15.02 -18.02 -2.09
C THR A 270 14.84 -17.19 -3.36
N GLY A 271 15.97 -16.81 -3.98
CA GLY A 271 16.02 -16.03 -5.22
C GLY A 271 15.85 -14.52 -5.03
N TRP A 272 15.77 -14.03 -3.79
CA TRP A 272 15.86 -12.61 -3.50
C TRP A 272 17.31 -12.17 -3.36
N THR A 273 17.58 -10.92 -3.70
CA THR A 273 18.90 -10.31 -3.50
C THR A 273 18.93 -9.64 -2.14
N THR A 274 19.86 -10.05 -1.29
CA THR A 274 20.14 -9.36 -0.03
C THR A 274 20.86 -8.05 -0.33
N ALA A 275 20.21 -6.93 -0.04
CA ALA A 275 20.83 -5.61 -0.12
C ALA A 275 21.72 -5.39 1.10
N GLN A 276 21.21 -5.68 2.30
CA GLN A 276 21.89 -5.47 3.57
C GLN A 276 21.46 -6.49 4.63
N THR A 277 22.39 -6.80 5.54
CA THR A 277 22.13 -7.63 6.73
C THR A 277 22.88 -7.05 7.93
N SER A 278 22.22 -7.06 9.07
CA SER A 278 22.80 -6.72 10.38
C SER A 278 22.30 -7.72 11.42
N ALA A 279 22.77 -7.59 12.66
CA ALA A 279 22.22 -8.36 13.79
C ALA A 279 20.75 -8.00 14.13
N ASP A 280 20.25 -6.88 13.60
CA ASP A 280 18.95 -6.29 13.95
C ASP A 280 17.90 -6.49 12.85
N GLY A 281 18.33 -6.85 11.65
CA GLY A 281 17.45 -6.93 10.51
C GLY A 281 18.14 -7.14 9.17
N VAL A 282 17.31 -7.33 8.15
CA VAL A 282 17.69 -7.61 6.77
C VAL A 282 16.88 -6.71 5.85
N LEU A 283 17.55 -6.14 4.85
CA LEU A 283 16.91 -5.51 3.70
C LEU A 283 17.23 -6.36 2.46
N CYS A 284 16.20 -6.77 1.74
CA CYS A 284 16.33 -7.51 0.50
C CYS A 284 15.33 -7.01 -0.54
N TYR A 285 15.59 -7.34 -1.80
CA TYR A 285 14.75 -6.94 -2.91
C TYR A 285 14.66 -8.02 -3.99
N ARG A 286 13.64 -7.90 -4.84
CA ARG A 286 13.44 -8.72 -6.02
C ARG A 286 12.73 -7.90 -7.11
N VAL A 287 13.21 -8.01 -8.35
CA VAL A 287 12.39 -7.62 -9.51
C VAL A 287 11.50 -8.82 -9.82
N ALA A 288 10.19 -8.67 -9.71
CA ALA A 288 9.23 -9.75 -9.85
C ALA A 288 9.31 -10.37 -11.26
N GLN A 289 9.35 -11.69 -11.32
CA GLN A 289 9.45 -12.47 -12.55
C GLN A 289 8.24 -13.39 -12.72
N ALA A 290 8.01 -13.83 -13.96
CA ALA A 290 7.00 -14.85 -14.23
C ALA A 290 7.37 -16.15 -13.50
N GLY A 291 6.42 -16.70 -12.74
CA GLY A 291 6.65 -17.91 -11.93
C GLY A 291 7.20 -17.67 -10.53
N ASP A 292 7.45 -16.41 -10.15
CA ASP A 292 7.74 -16.06 -8.76
C ASP A 292 6.62 -16.56 -7.84
N THR A 293 7.00 -17.09 -6.69
CA THR A 293 6.03 -17.59 -5.72
C THR A 293 5.17 -16.44 -5.21
N SER A 294 3.86 -16.64 -5.16
CA SER A 294 2.92 -15.68 -4.55
C SER A 294 3.06 -15.59 -3.03
N THR A 295 3.77 -16.54 -2.41
CA THR A 295 3.96 -16.69 -0.97
C THR A 295 5.41 -17.03 -0.62
N PRO A 296 6.36 -16.12 -0.82
CA PRO A 296 7.75 -16.29 -0.39
C PRO A 296 7.86 -16.52 1.13
N THR A 297 8.91 -17.23 1.54
CA THR A 297 9.18 -17.63 2.92
C THR A 297 10.44 -16.96 3.45
N ILE A 298 10.36 -16.35 4.63
CA ILE A 298 11.52 -15.95 5.45
C ILE A 298 11.73 -17.01 6.52
N SER A 299 12.98 -17.37 6.78
CA SER A 299 13.32 -18.27 7.88
C SER A 299 14.08 -17.53 8.97
N PHE A 300 13.80 -17.89 10.22
CA PHE A 300 14.43 -17.37 11.42
C PHE A 300 15.14 -18.52 12.14
N SER A 301 16.31 -18.25 12.75
CA SER A 301 17.04 -19.26 13.54
C SER A 301 16.27 -19.78 14.74
N SER A 302 15.32 -19.01 15.26
CA SER A 302 14.44 -19.36 16.36
C SER A 302 13.12 -18.61 16.25
N SER A 303 12.09 -19.09 16.96
CA SER A 303 10.86 -18.32 17.15
C SER A 303 11.18 -17.01 17.89
N ALA A 304 10.76 -15.88 17.35
CA ALA A 304 11.09 -14.56 17.88
C ALA A 304 10.09 -13.50 17.45
N ALA A 305 9.99 -12.40 18.20
CA ALA A 305 9.26 -11.23 17.74
C ALA A 305 9.93 -10.68 16.46
N ALA A 306 9.13 -10.40 15.45
CA ALA A 306 9.59 -9.80 14.20
C ALA A 306 8.64 -8.71 13.72
N CYS A 307 9.20 -7.78 12.95
CA CYS A 307 8.48 -6.85 12.11
C CYS A 307 8.99 -7.01 10.68
N TYR A 308 8.10 -6.87 9.71
CA TYR A 308 8.54 -6.71 8.33
C TYR A 308 7.62 -5.79 7.56
N GLU A 309 8.23 -5.11 6.59
CA GLU A 309 7.62 -4.15 5.68
C GLU A 309 7.92 -4.57 4.25
N ILE A 310 6.88 -4.62 3.44
CA ILE A 310 6.94 -4.93 2.02
C ILE A 310 6.42 -3.74 1.25
N VAL A 311 7.18 -3.34 0.24
CA VAL A 311 6.86 -2.20 -0.62
C VAL A 311 6.94 -2.66 -2.06
N ILE A 312 5.86 -2.46 -2.81
CA ILE A 312 5.78 -2.77 -4.23
C ILE A 312 5.86 -1.46 -5.00
N LEU A 313 6.89 -1.34 -5.82
CA LEU A 313 7.13 -0.20 -6.68
C LEU A 313 6.94 -0.63 -8.12
N ARG A 314 6.00 0.02 -8.81
CA ARG A 314 5.72 -0.23 -10.22
C ARG A 314 6.34 0.85 -11.07
N PRO A 315 7.35 0.54 -11.90
CA PRO A 315 7.87 1.48 -12.85
C PRO A 315 6.94 1.62 -14.05
N SER A 316 7.03 2.75 -14.73
CA SER A 316 6.41 2.99 -16.04
C SER A 316 6.96 2.13 -17.19
N TYR A 317 8.03 1.37 -16.95
CA TYR A 317 8.73 0.53 -17.90
C TYR A 317 9.12 -0.81 -17.25
N ALA A 318 9.46 -1.81 -18.06
CA ALA A 318 9.89 -3.11 -17.53
C ALA A 318 11.29 -3.02 -16.90
N LEU A 319 11.40 -3.26 -15.59
CA LEU A 319 12.70 -3.45 -14.96
C LEU A 319 13.31 -4.79 -15.41
N THR A 320 14.63 -4.79 -15.59
CA THR A 320 15.42 -6.01 -15.70
C THR A 320 16.21 -6.20 -14.41
N SER A 321 16.59 -7.45 -14.07
CA SER A 321 17.26 -7.78 -12.81
C SER A 321 18.56 -7.01 -12.56
N GLY A 322 19.25 -6.56 -13.61
CA GLY A 322 20.47 -5.73 -13.51
C GLY A 322 20.23 -4.22 -13.32
N SER A 323 18.98 -3.77 -13.25
CA SER A 323 18.65 -2.34 -13.19
C SER A 323 18.78 -1.72 -11.80
N VAL A 324 18.76 -2.52 -10.73
CA VAL A 324 18.78 -2.01 -9.35
C VAL A 324 20.21 -1.93 -8.85
N ALA A 325 20.74 -0.71 -8.68
CA ALA A 325 21.91 -0.51 -7.84
C ALA A 325 21.48 -0.49 -6.37
N VAL A 326 22.36 -0.90 -5.47
CA VAL A 326 22.18 -0.74 -4.03
C VAL A 326 23.46 -0.13 -3.52
N ASP A 327 23.35 0.99 -2.79
CA ASP A 327 24.46 1.60 -2.07
C ASP A 327 24.13 1.57 -0.57
N THR A 328 25.11 1.27 0.27
CA THR A 328 24.86 0.62 1.55
C THR A 328 25.59 1.20 2.75
N SER A 329 24.78 1.55 3.74
CA SER A 329 24.97 1.61 5.22
C SER A 329 25.79 2.71 5.91
N GLY A 330 25.14 3.27 6.94
CA GLY A 330 25.76 3.72 8.19
C GLY A 330 25.05 2.98 9.34
N GLN A 331 25.78 2.45 10.32
CA GLN A 331 25.25 1.72 11.47
C GLN A 331 25.74 2.37 12.76
N THR A 332 24.90 2.52 13.79
CA THR A 332 25.34 3.01 15.10
C THR A 332 24.73 2.20 16.24
N THR A 333 25.54 1.71 17.16
CA THR A 333 25.08 1.02 18.38
C THR A 333 25.01 2.02 19.54
N GLY A 334 23.94 2.01 20.33
CA GLY A 334 23.77 2.94 21.46
C GLY A 334 22.47 2.75 22.23
N ALA A 335 22.51 2.99 23.55
CA ALA A 335 21.47 2.62 24.52
C ALA A 335 20.41 3.72 24.82
N SER A 336 20.48 4.88 24.18
CA SER A 336 19.55 6.00 24.41
C SER A 336 19.64 7.05 23.29
N SER A 337 18.50 7.53 22.78
CA SER A 337 18.35 8.45 21.62
C SER A 337 19.46 8.32 20.59
N THR A 338 19.46 7.22 19.86
CA THR A 338 20.49 6.96 18.86
C THR A 338 20.07 7.63 17.55
N THR A 339 20.96 8.42 16.96
CA THR A 339 20.81 9.02 15.63
C THR A 339 21.68 8.24 14.65
N VAL A 340 21.07 7.59 13.66
CA VAL A 340 21.82 7.03 12.52
C VAL A 340 21.60 7.93 11.32
N ALA A 341 22.68 8.37 10.69
CA ALA A 341 22.70 8.95 9.36
C ALA A 341 22.71 7.85 8.29
N THR A 342 21.81 7.90 7.32
CA THR A 342 22.03 7.14 6.08
C THR A 342 23.27 7.67 5.34
N PRO A 343 23.99 6.82 4.58
CA PRO A 343 24.98 7.29 3.62
C PRO A 343 24.41 8.35 2.70
N SER A 344 25.25 9.31 2.30
CA SER A 344 24.93 10.25 1.25
C SER A 344 24.96 9.53 -0.10
N ILE A 345 23.85 8.95 -0.51
CA ILE A 345 23.70 8.47 -1.88
C ILE A 345 23.18 9.61 -2.73
N VAL A 346 23.93 9.98 -3.78
CA VAL A 346 23.48 10.98 -4.76
C VAL A 346 22.80 10.24 -5.92
N PRO A 347 21.48 10.43 -6.13
CA PRO A 347 20.78 10.04 -7.34
C PRO A 347 21.55 10.52 -8.57
N ALA A 348 21.81 9.60 -9.49
CA ALA A 348 22.45 9.95 -10.75
C ALA A 348 21.45 10.65 -11.69
N THR A 349 20.15 10.42 -11.49
CA THR A 349 19.09 10.96 -12.34
C THR A 349 17.88 11.41 -11.52
N THR A 350 17.04 12.28 -12.11
CA THR A 350 15.73 12.66 -11.54
C THR A 350 14.72 11.51 -11.47
N SER A 351 15.10 10.35 -11.99
CA SER A 351 14.26 9.17 -12.06
C SER A 351 14.53 8.19 -10.93
N ASP A 352 15.68 8.31 -10.25
CA ASP A 352 16.06 7.32 -9.24
C ASP A 352 15.13 7.42 -8.03
N PHE A 353 14.95 6.27 -7.38
CA PHE A 353 14.14 6.16 -6.17
C PHE A 353 15.01 5.89 -4.98
N LEU A 354 14.89 6.75 -3.96
CA LEU A 354 15.58 6.60 -2.71
C LEU A 354 14.61 6.06 -1.66
N ALA A 355 14.91 4.87 -1.17
CA ALA A 355 14.32 4.30 0.02
C ALA A 355 15.26 4.46 1.20
N VAL A 356 14.68 4.73 2.36
CA VAL A 356 15.38 4.77 3.64
C VAL A 356 14.65 3.88 4.61
N PHE A 357 15.40 3.04 5.30
CA PHE A 357 14.89 2.06 6.24
C PHE A 357 15.59 2.23 7.59
N ALA A 358 14.87 1.93 8.66
CA ALA A 358 15.43 1.73 9.97
C ALA A 358 14.87 0.45 10.59
N ALA A 359 15.70 -0.21 11.40
CA ALA A 359 15.36 -1.40 12.14
C ALA A 359 15.98 -1.34 13.52
N SER A 360 15.29 -1.84 14.53
CA SER A 360 15.84 -1.97 15.88
C SER A 360 15.46 -3.28 16.55
N LYS A 361 16.46 -3.83 17.25
CA LYS A 361 16.30 -5.06 18.02
C LYS A 361 15.86 -4.73 19.44
N GLY A 362 14.57 -4.91 19.69
CA GLY A 362 13.95 -4.76 21.00
C GLY A 362 13.61 -3.32 21.38
N GLY A 363 12.59 -3.18 22.24
CA GLY A 363 12.04 -1.88 22.67
C GLY A 363 11.12 -1.24 21.63
N ALA A 364 10.10 -0.52 22.10
CA ALA A 364 9.25 0.31 21.27
C ALA A 364 9.99 1.62 20.91
N ALA A 365 10.05 2.01 19.63
CA ALA A 365 10.57 3.33 19.23
C ALA A 365 9.43 4.31 18.97
N THR A 366 9.63 5.57 19.33
CA THR A 366 9.07 6.66 18.54
C THR A 366 10.14 7.14 17.58
N TRP A 367 9.73 7.43 16.35
CA TRP A 367 10.65 7.76 15.28
C TRP A 367 10.44 9.16 14.72
N SER A 368 11.54 9.85 14.44
CA SER A 368 11.61 11.05 13.61
C SER A 368 12.56 10.84 12.45
N LEU A 369 12.22 11.44 11.30
CA LEU A 369 13.07 11.54 10.11
C LEU A 369 13.37 13.02 9.87
N SER A 370 14.62 13.36 9.51
CA SER A 370 14.94 14.70 9.01
C SER A 370 14.17 15.00 7.71
N ALA A 371 13.93 16.28 7.40
CA ALA A 371 13.16 16.69 6.22
C ALA A 371 13.67 16.03 4.90
N GLY A 372 12.75 15.78 3.97
CA GLY A 372 13.03 15.22 2.64
C GLY A 372 12.08 14.05 2.29
N PRO A 373 12.32 12.83 2.80
CA PRO A 373 11.57 11.66 2.39
C PRO A 373 10.20 11.64 3.03
N THR A 374 9.21 11.18 2.26
CA THR A 374 7.88 10.88 2.77
C THR A 374 7.99 9.63 3.63
N ARG A 375 7.72 9.79 4.93
CA ARG A 375 7.63 8.65 5.86
C ARG A 375 6.49 7.75 5.43
N ASP A 376 6.82 6.50 5.10
CA ASP A 376 5.80 5.54 4.76
C ASP A 376 5.23 4.90 6.04
N LEU A 377 5.76 3.77 6.46
CA LEU A 377 5.20 2.97 7.54
C LEU A 377 6.13 2.96 8.74
N ALA A 378 5.59 2.87 9.95
CA ALA A 378 6.41 2.74 11.15
C ALA A 378 5.79 1.79 12.15
N SER A 379 6.58 0.80 12.54
CA SER A 379 6.31 -0.03 13.70
C SER A 379 6.93 0.63 14.91
N ASN A 380 6.11 0.89 15.92
CA ASN A 380 6.60 1.31 17.23
C ASN A 380 6.60 0.12 18.22
N SER A 381 6.35 -1.10 17.75
CA SER A 381 6.40 -2.32 18.56
C SER A 381 7.83 -2.92 18.57
N ALA A 382 8.13 -3.85 19.48
CA ALA A 382 9.44 -4.51 19.54
C ALA A 382 9.37 -5.91 18.87
N ALA A 383 10.29 -6.30 17.99
CA ALA A 383 11.24 -5.47 17.24
C ALA A 383 10.53 -4.40 16.39
N SER A 384 11.21 -3.33 15.95
CA SER A 384 10.58 -2.28 15.11
C SER A 384 11.28 -2.10 13.77
N THR A 385 10.49 -1.74 12.77
CA THR A 385 10.93 -1.31 11.44
C THR A 385 10.32 0.03 11.09
N GLN A 386 10.97 0.73 10.18
CA GLN A 386 10.42 1.90 9.55
C GLN A 386 10.92 2.04 8.12
N PHE A 387 10.03 2.55 7.26
CA PHE A 387 10.32 2.84 5.87
C PHE A 387 9.92 4.27 5.53
N ALA A 388 10.74 4.92 4.72
CA ALA A 388 10.49 6.20 4.10
C ALA A 388 11.07 6.23 2.69
N TRP A 389 10.55 7.09 1.83
CA TRP A 389 11.01 7.19 0.44
C TRP A 389 10.82 8.57 -0.15
N GLU A 390 11.50 8.85 -1.27
CA GLU A 390 11.41 10.12 -1.99
C GLU A 390 11.38 9.92 -3.52
N GLN A 391 10.52 10.67 -4.23
CA GLN A 391 10.45 10.66 -5.69
C GLN A 391 9.79 11.94 -6.28
N PRO A 392 10.29 12.52 -7.39
CA PRO A 392 11.68 12.42 -7.81
C PRO A 392 12.53 13.11 -6.74
N SER A 393 13.64 12.50 -6.36
CA SER A 393 14.47 13.10 -5.34
C SER A 393 15.14 14.33 -5.94
N ALA A 394 14.65 15.53 -5.62
CA ALA A 394 15.26 16.78 -6.04
C ALA A 394 16.51 16.97 -5.19
N ASN A 395 17.55 16.19 -5.48
CA ASN A 395 18.84 16.27 -4.81
C ASN A 395 18.76 15.90 -3.31
N PRO A 396 18.57 14.62 -2.93
CA PRO A 396 18.66 14.17 -1.54
C PRO A 396 20.15 14.12 -1.17
N SER A 397 20.83 15.26 -1.21
CA SER A 397 22.08 15.42 -0.49
C SER A 397 21.70 15.53 0.99
N GLY A 398 21.70 14.40 1.69
CA GLY A 398 21.32 14.39 3.09
C GLY A 398 21.56 13.06 3.78
N SER A 399 22.21 13.14 4.94
CA SER A 399 22.11 12.09 5.95
C SER A 399 20.73 12.13 6.58
N PHE A 400 19.94 11.08 6.42
CA PHE A 400 18.66 10.96 7.12
C PHE A 400 18.90 10.48 8.53
N THR A 401 18.43 11.27 9.51
CA THR A 401 18.55 10.92 10.92
C THR A 401 17.29 10.21 11.40
N TRP A 402 17.44 8.97 11.85
CA TRP A 402 16.44 8.26 12.64
C TRP A 402 16.73 8.41 14.12
N THR A 403 15.77 8.89 14.91
CA THR A 403 15.88 8.91 16.38
C THR A 403 14.87 7.96 16.99
N ALA A 404 15.31 7.04 17.85
CA ALA A 404 14.45 6.18 18.66
C ALA A 404 14.45 6.66 20.13
N SER A 405 13.28 6.95 20.70
CA SER A 405 13.15 7.58 22.03
C SER A 405 13.14 6.64 23.24
N ALA A 406 13.39 5.33 23.08
CA ALA A 406 13.37 4.35 24.18
C ALA A 406 14.73 3.65 24.36
N SER A 407 14.90 2.93 25.47
CA SER A 407 16.05 2.05 25.70
C SER A 407 16.04 0.91 24.69
N MET A 408 16.79 1.08 23.61
CA MET A 408 17.03 0.05 22.59
C MET A 408 18.42 -0.51 22.76
N SER A 409 18.59 -1.79 22.42
CA SER A 409 19.92 -2.41 22.45
C SER A 409 20.76 -1.99 21.24
N THR A 410 20.11 -1.78 20.09
CA THR A 410 20.75 -1.47 18.80
C THR A 410 19.77 -0.77 17.85
N LEU A 411 20.30 0.12 17.01
CA LEU A 411 19.58 0.77 15.92
C LEU A 411 20.41 0.68 14.64
N THR A 412 19.80 0.20 13.56
CA THR A 412 20.44 0.15 12.25
C THR A 412 19.59 0.93 11.26
N ALA A 413 20.22 1.74 10.40
CA ALA A 413 19.54 2.38 9.29
C ALA A 413 20.22 2.05 7.97
N TRP A 414 19.41 1.97 6.93
CA TRP A 414 19.84 1.67 5.56
C TRP A 414 19.24 2.69 4.61
N SER A 415 19.94 2.93 3.53
CA SER A 415 19.40 3.57 2.34
C SER A 415 19.52 2.59 1.18
N LEU A 416 18.60 2.67 0.24
CA LEU A 416 18.63 1.92 -1.00
C LEU A 416 18.25 2.87 -2.13
N LEU A 417 19.11 2.99 -3.13
CA LEU A 417 18.84 3.79 -4.33
C LEU A 417 18.56 2.86 -5.50
N ALA A 418 17.28 2.66 -5.83
CA ALA A 418 16.92 1.97 -7.06
C ALA A 418 17.19 2.90 -8.25
N LYS A 419 18.30 2.65 -8.95
CA LYS A 419 18.60 3.32 -10.23
C LYS A 419 17.57 2.89 -11.26
N LEU A 420 16.98 3.86 -11.93
CA LEU A 420 16.05 3.59 -13.01
C LEU A 420 16.81 3.72 -14.33
N PRO A 421 16.78 2.71 -15.22
CA PRO A 421 17.39 2.84 -16.53
C PRO A 421 16.87 4.10 -17.20
N VAL A 422 17.80 4.94 -17.65
CA VAL A 422 17.47 6.09 -18.47
C VAL A 422 16.93 5.53 -19.77
N VAL A 423 15.60 5.59 -19.96
CA VAL A 423 15.02 5.30 -21.27
C VAL A 423 15.47 6.42 -22.19
N VAL A 424 16.51 6.18 -22.98
CA VAL A 424 16.85 7.05 -24.10
C VAL A 424 15.70 6.89 -25.09
N PRO A 425 14.95 7.96 -25.41
CA PRO A 425 13.91 7.87 -26.42
C PRO A 425 14.53 7.28 -27.68
N VAL A 426 14.03 6.12 -28.12
CA VAL A 426 14.43 5.58 -29.42
C VAL A 426 13.86 6.54 -30.45
N VAL A 427 14.69 7.47 -30.92
CA VAL A 427 14.36 8.30 -32.07
C VAL A 427 14.26 7.32 -33.22
N GLN A 428 13.02 6.96 -33.61
CA GLN A 428 12.83 6.21 -34.85
C GLN A 428 13.48 7.05 -35.96
N PRO A 429 14.47 6.51 -36.70
CA PRO A 429 15.02 7.24 -37.82
C PRO A 429 13.86 7.56 -38.75
N LEU A 430 13.68 8.84 -39.07
CA LEU A 430 12.72 9.29 -40.07
C LEU A 430 12.96 8.46 -41.34
N GLN A 431 12.08 7.49 -41.60
CA GLN A 431 12.04 6.86 -42.90
C GLN A 431 11.52 7.93 -43.86
N MET A 432 12.46 8.57 -44.55
CA MET A 432 12.17 9.48 -45.64
C MET A 432 11.53 8.65 -46.74
N ILE A 433 10.20 8.66 -46.81
CA ILE A 433 9.46 8.10 -47.93
C ILE A 433 9.70 9.07 -49.10
N ILE A 434 10.66 8.73 -49.97
CA ILE A 434 10.80 9.37 -51.28
C ILE A 434 9.78 8.66 -52.19
N THR A 435 8.67 9.32 -52.46
CA THR A 435 7.71 8.95 -53.53
C THR A 435 7.89 9.84 -54.73
#